data_AF-A0AAD7RFE6-F1
#
_entry.id   AF-A0AAD7RFE6-F1
#
_cell.length_a   1.000
_cell.length_b   1.000
_cell.length_c   1.000
_cell.angle_alpha   90.00
_cell.angle_beta   90.00
_cell.angle_gamma   90.00
#
_symmetry.space_group_name_H-M   'P 1'
#
loop_
_entity.id
_entity.type
_entity.pdbx_description
1 polymer ?
#
loop_
_entity_poly.entity_id
_entity_poly.type
_entity_poly.pdbx_seq_one_letter_code
_entity_poly.pdbx_strand_id
1 'polypeptide(L)'
;MNYTTDKLNYARFLPHYYATMSCLPIDHPEVHQQFMHGGFSVQLGSQNPYGRIPVDQTIEETVNRDTQTAGGTKGFSLKQAAVEMYYLTSGYRSNYL
;
A
#
# COMPACT_ATOMS: atom_id res chain seq x y z
N MET A 1 -8.62 -11.13 8.87
CA MET A 1 -7.23 -11.30 8.42
C MET A 1 -6.33 -10.79 9.53
N ASN A 2 -5.49 -11.65 10.11
CA ASN A 2 -4.63 -11.26 11.24
C ASN A 2 -3.41 -10.51 10.71
N TYR A 3 -3.36 -9.19 10.96
CA TYR A 3 -2.20 -8.32 10.76
C TYR A 3 -1.11 -8.60 11.81
N THR A 4 -0.66 -9.84 11.90
CA THR A 4 0.49 -10.22 12.71
C THR A 4 1.42 -11.03 11.84
N THR A 5 2.16 -10.32 10.99
CA THR A 5 3.51 -10.75 10.66
C THR A 5 4.18 -11.06 11.99
N ASP A 6 4.43 -12.35 12.28
CA ASP A 6 5.05 -12.78 13.52
C ASP A 6 6.32 -11.95 13.72
N LYS A 7 6.34 -11.12 14.78
CA LYS A 7 7.42 -10.15 15.03
C LYS A 7 8.77 -10.84 15.09
N LEU A 8 8.80 -12.10 15.53
CA LEU A 8 10.00 -12.93 15.56
C LEU A 8 10.46 -13.32 14.15
N ASN A 9 9.54 -13.66 13.25
CA ASN A 9 9.88 -13.93 11.86
C ASN A 9 10.36 -12.66 11.14
N TYR A 10 9.71 -11.52 11.37
CA TYR A 10 10.17 -10.25 10.82
C TYR A 10 11.60 -9.91 11.27
N ALA A 11 11.88 -10.00 12.58
CA ALA A 11 13.21 -9.74 13.12
C ALA A 11 14.27 -10.73 12.59
N ARG A 12 13.90 -12.00 12.39
CA ARG A 12 14.78 -13.03 11.82
C ARG A 12 15.19 -12.70 10.38
N PHE A 13 14.27 -12.22 9.56
CA PHE A 13 14.54 -11.90 8.15
C PHE A 13 15.09 -10.48 7.94
N LEU A 14 15.07 -9.62 8.98
CA LEU A 14 15.57 -8.25 8.88
C LEU A 14 17.00 -8.13 8.31
N PRO A 15 17.99 -8.96 8.71
CA PRO A 15 19.33 -8.88 8.13
C PRO A 15 19.36 -9.24 6.64
N HIS A 16 18.53 -10.19 6.22
CA HIS A 16 18.41 -10.57 4.82
C HIS A 16 17.84 -9.42 4.00
N TYR A 17 16.72 -8.83 4.44
CA TYR A 17 16.15 -7.65 3.78
C TYR A 17 17.14 -6.48 3.74
N TYR A 18 17.86 -6.23 4.84
CA TYR A 18 18.87 -5.17 4.87
C TYR A 18 20.00 -5.40 3.86
N ALA A 19 20.50 -6.64 3.76
CA ALA A 19 21.52 -6.99 2.78
C ALA A 19 21.00 -6.79 1.34
N THR A 20 19.79 -7.28 1.04
CA THR A 20 19.17 -7.09 -0.29
C THR A 20 18.98 -5.61 -0.62
N MET A 21 18.47 -4.81 0.33
CA MET A 21 18.29 -3.37 0.14
C MET A 21 19.64 -2.63 -0.03
N SER A 22 20.71 -3.11 0.60
CA SER A 22 22.05 -2.53 0.47
C SER A 22 22.67 -2.80 -0.90
N CYS A 23 22.28 -3.90 -1.56
CA CYS A 23 22.75 -4.27 -2.90
C CYS A 23 21.86 -3.73 -4.04
N LEU A 24 20.72 -3.10 -3.73
CA LEU A 24 19.82 -2.50 -4.74
C LEU A 24 20.52 -1.67 -5.83
N PRO A 25 21.51 -0.79 -5.53
CA PRO A 25 22.17 0.00 -6.56
C PRO A 25 22.93 -0.84 -7.59
N ILE A 26 23.32 -2.06 -7.22
CA ILE A 26 24.13 -2.98 -8.03
C ILE A 26 23.21 -3.96 -8.76
N ASP A 27 22.32 -4.62 -8.03
CA ASP A 27 21.50 -5.70 -8.56
C ASP A 27 20.28 -5.18 -9.35
N HIS A 28 19.73 -4.03 -8.94
CA HIS A 28 18.50 -3.44 -9.51
C HIS A 28 18.57 -1.89 -9.57
N PRO A 29 19.44 -1.33 -10.41
CA PRO A 29 19.70 0.11 -10.44
C PRO A 29 18.46 0.96 -10.76
N GLU A 30 17.53 0.48 -11.62
CA GLU A 30 16.28 1.23 -11.88
C GLU A 30 15.38 1.33 -10.64
N VAL A 31 15.32 0.27 -9.84
CA VAL A 31 14.53 0.24 -8.60
C VAL A 31 15.16 1.18 -7.58
N HIS A 32 16.48 1.16 -7.46
CA HIS A 32 17.22 2.10 -6.61
C HIS A 32 16.95 3.56 -7.01
N GLN A 33 16.98 3.87 -8.32
CA GLN A 33 16.67 5.22 -8.80
C GLN A 33 15.25 5.65 -8.45
N GLN A 34 14.26 4.79 -8.67
CA GLN A 34 12.87 5.07 -8.28
C GLN A 34 12.74 5.27 -6.77
N PHE A 35 13.46 4.48 -5.98
CA PHE A 35 13.47 4.61 -4.53
C PHE A 35 14.03 5.98 -4.08
N MET A 36 15.16 6.40 -4.65
CA MET A 36 15.79 7.69 -4.35
C MET A 36 14.93 8.88 -4.80
N HIS A 37 14.11 8.72 -5.84
CA HIS A 37 13.12 9.72 -6.26
C HIS A 37 11.80 9.64 -5.45
N GLY A 38 11.69 8.69 -4.54
CA GLY A 38 10.51 8.45 -3.71
C GLY A 38 9.32 7.84 -4.48
N GLY A 39 9.54 7.20 -5.62
CA GLY A 39 8.52 6.60 -6.47
C GLY A 39 7.64 5.54 -5.79
N PHE A 40 8.04 5.04 -4.62
CA PHE A 40 7.26 4.10 -3.79
C PHE A 40 6.37 4.79 -2.74
N SER A 41 6.19 6.11 -2.82
CA SER A 41 5.38 6.89 -1.89
C SER A 41 4.52 7.94 -2.61
N VAL A 42 3.28 8.11 -2.16
CA VAL A 42 2.30 9.01 -2.76
C VAL A 42 2.10 10.23 -1.88
N GLN A 43 2.04 11.40 -2.50
CA GLN A 43 1.73 12.66 -1.84
C GLN A 43 0.22 12.87 -1.78
N LEU A 44 -0.38 12.80 -0.59
CA LEU A 44 -1.83 12.94 -0.42
C LEU A 44 -2.36 14.38 -0.63
N GLY A 45 -1.49 15.39 -0.52
CA GLY A 45 -1.90 16.79 -0.69
C GLY A 45 -0.72 17.72 -0.95
N SER A 46 -0.93 18.76 -1.75
CA SER A 46 0.14 19.66 -2.21
C SER A 46 0.76 20.55 -1.12
N GLN A 47 0.13 20.67 0.05
CA GLN A 47 0.51 21.63 1.09
C GLN A 47 1.37 21.03 2.22
N ASN A 48 1.50 19.70 2.31
CA ASN A 48 2.31 19.06 3.34
C ASN A 48 3.48 18.28 2.72
N PRO A 49 4.71 18.83 2.68
CA PRO A 49 5.86 18.14 2.11
C PRO A 49 6.26 16.84 2.85
N TYR A 50 5.78 16.65 4.09
CA TYR A 50 5.98 15.42 4.88
C TYR A 50 4.79 14.45 4.77
N GLY A 51 3.85 14.71 3.87
CA GLY A 51 2.62 13.94 3.68
C GLY A 51 2.75 12.74 2.74
N ARG A 52 3.98 12.34 2.37
CA ARG A 52 4.19 11.15 1.54
C ARG A 52 4.03 9.90 2.38
N ILE A 53 3.12 9.02 1.96
CA ILE A 53 2.90 7.72 2.59
C ILE A 53 3.08 6.59 1.56
N PRO A 54 3.37 5.36 1.99
CA PRO A 54 3.46 4.22 1.07
C PRO A 54 2.19 4.05 0.22
N VAL A 55 2.35 3.55 -1.01
CA VAL A 55 1.25 3.36 -1.96
C VAL A 55 0.13 2.50 -1.39
N ASP A 56 0.47 1.40 -0.72
CA ASP A 56 -0.52 0.50 -0.10
C ASP A 56 -1.37 1.22 0.95
N GLN A 57 -0.72 1.94 1.87
CA GLN A 57 -1.41 2.76 2.85
C GLN A 57 -2.25 3.85 2.20
N THR A 58 -1.80 4.42 1.08
CA THR A 58 -2.58 5.41 0.33
C THR A 58 -3.89 4.83 -0.17
N ILE A 59 -3.85 3.61 -0.73
CA ILE A 59 -5.04 2.91 -1.20
C ILE A 59 -5.99 2.65 -0.04
N GLU A 60 -5.47 2.21 1.11
CA GLU A 60 -6.28 1.98 2.30
C GLU A 60 -6.97 3.25 2.81
N GLU A 61 -6.23 4.36 2.93
CA GLU A 61 -6.73 5.62 3.49
C GLU A 61 -7.61 6.44 2.52
N THR A 62 -7.57 6.13 1.22
CA THR A 62 -8.33 6.89 0.19
C THR A 62 -9.37 6.02 -0.50
N VAL A 63 -8.91 5.02 -1.25
CA VAL A 63 -9.68 4.21 -2.19
C VAL A 63 -10.55 3.16 -1.48
N ASN A 64 -10.08 2.65 -0.33
CA ASN A 64 -10.77 1.63 0.46
C ASN A 64 -11.40 2.20 1.75
N ARG A 65 -11.29 3.50 1.99
CA ARG A 65 -11.76 4.15 3.22
C ARG A 65 -13.22 3.82 3.54
N ASP A 66 -14.09 3.82 2.54
CA ASP A 66 -15.54 3.56 2.70
C ASP A 66 -15.86 2.09 3.01
N THR A 67 -14.89 1.19 2.81
CA THR A 67 -14.99 -0.23 3.15
C THR A 67 -14.48 -0.54 4.56
N GLN A 68 -13.78 0.41 5.19
CA GLN A 68 -13.28 0.29 6.54
C GLN A 68 -14.32 0.84 7.53
N THR A 69 -14.73 0.01 8.50
CA THR A 69 -15.56 0.47 9.63
C THR A 69 -14.67 0.77 10.83
N ALA A 70 -15.18 1.47 11.86
CA ALA A 70 -14.44 1.82 13.08
C ALA A 70 -13.83 0.61 13.85
N GLY A 71 -14.13 -0.63 13.45
CA GLY A 71 -13.52 -1.87 13.97
C GLY A 71 -12.66 -2.63 12.94
N GLY A 72 -12.20 -1.97 11.87
CA GLY A 72 -11.48 -2.58 10.74
C GLY A 72 -12.39 -3.05 9.59
N THR A 73 -11.81 -3.76 8.63
CA THR A 73 -12.52 -4.37 7.49
C THR A 73 -13.39 -5.53 7.97
N LYS A 74 -14.66 -5.27 8.25
CA LYS A 74 -15.62 -6.31 8.65
C LYS A 74 -16.41 -6.82 7.43
N GLY A 75 -15.71 -7.55 6.56
CA GLY A 75 -16.29 -8.18 5.37
C GLY A 75 -16.69 -7.18 4.28
N PHE A 76 -16.97 -7.71 3.08
CA PHE A 76 -17.56 -6.93 1.99
C PHE A 76 -18.81 -6.21 2.47
N SER A 77 -18.95 -4.93 2.13
CA SER A 77 -20.15 -4.16 2.44
C SER A 77 -21.37 -4.88 1.86
N LEU A 78 -22.35 -5.23 2.71
CA LEU A 78 -23.64 -5.80 2.27
C LEU A 78 -24.64 -4.73 1.83
N LYS A 79 -24.24 -3.45 1.85
CA LYS A 79 -25.08 -2.38 1.34
C LYS A 79 -25.14 -2.48 -0.18
N GLN A 80 -26.33 -2.73 -0.71
CA GLN A 80 -26.64 -2.83 -2.14
C GLN A 80 -25.90 -1.76 -2.98
N ALA A 81 -26.02 -0.49 -2.61
CA ALA A 81 -25.37 0.61 -3.32
C ALA A 81 -23.83 0.55 -3.32
N ALA A 82 -23.21 0.06 -2.24
CA ALA A 82 -21.75 -0.09 -2.16
C ALA A 82 -21.25 -1.25 -3.01
N VAL A 83 -22.02 -2.35 -3.08
CA VAL A 83 -21.74 -3.49 -3.96
C VAL A 83 -21.86 -3.09 -5.42
N GLU A 84 -22.92 -2.37 -5.78
CA GLU A 84 -23.15 -1.88 -7.14
C GLU A 84 -22.04 -0.93 -7.59
N MET A 85 -21.64 0.02 -6.73
CA MET A 85 -20.52 0.93 -7.02
C MET A 85 -19.17 0.20 -7.14
N TYR A 86 -18.93 -0.85 -6.35
CA TYR A 86 -17.74 -1.68 -6.49
C TYR A 86 -17.70 -2.38 -7.86
N TYR A 87 -18.80 -3.01 -8.30
CA TYR A 87 -18.85 -3.63 -9.62
C TYR A 87 -18.70 -2.62 -10.76
N LEU A 88 -19.34 -1.45 -10.67
CA LEU A 88 -19.23 -0.39 -11.67
C LEU A 88 -17.82 0.18 -11.80
N THR A 89 -17.08 0.28 -10.69
CA THR A 89 -15.73 0.87 -10.68
C THR A 89 -14.60 -0.16 -10.84
N SER A 90 -14.88 -1.45 -10.62
CA SER A 90 -13.89 -2.52 -10.72
C SER A 90 -13.21 -2.61 -12.09
N GLY A 91 -13.97 -2.43 -13.18
CA GLY A 91 -13.43 -2.41 -14.55
C GLY A 91 -12.46 -1.24 -14.79
N TYR A 92 -12.70 -0.08 -14.19
CA TYR A 92 -11.78 1.05 -14.28
C TYR A 92 -10.51 0.81 -13.47
N ARG A 93 -10.63 0.21 -12.27
CA ARG A 93 -9.50 -0.13 -11.40
C ARG A 93 -8.56 -1.18 -12.02
N SER A 94 -9.09 -2.12 -12.82
CA SER A 94 -8.27 -3.15 -13.50
C SER A 94 -7.33 -2.57 -14.57
N ASN A 95 -7.55 -1.35 -15.05
CA ASN A 95 -6.69 -0.71 -16.04
C ASN A 95 -5.51 0.07 -15.42
N TYR A 96 -5.42 0.12 -14.09
CA TYR A 96 -4.36 0.81 -13.34
C TYR A 96 -3.45 -0.17 -12.57
N LEU A 97 -3.59 -1.48 -12.81
CA LEU A 97 -2.66 -2.53 -12.40
C LEU A 97 -1.89 -3.01 -13.63
#